data_AF-A0A6A1UIB3-F1
#
_entry.id   AF-A0A6A1UIB3-F1
#
_cell.length_a   1.000
_cell.length_b   1.000
_cell.length_c   1.000
_cell.angle_alpha   90.00
_cell.angle_beta   90.00
_cell.angle_gamma   90.00
#
_symmetry.space_group_name_H-M   'P 1'
#
loop_
_entity.id
_entity.type
_entity.pdbx_description
1 polymer ?
#
loop_
_entity_poly.entity_id
_entity_poly.type
_entity_poly.pdbx_seq_one_letter_code
_entity_poly.pdbx_strand_id
1 'polypeptide(L)'
;MICTAYDSKNSPPASYYKCHDDEERLGGQEEEKRQQQEQKEEQGTQPRGLPVLLWVTITSVFIIQLPLTLSANSISGHIKHRHEAVVAHHGAVATDDRRCSRIGMEVLREGGHAVDASVATTLCLGIVSPASSGIGGGAFMLLRLSSGKAQAFDMRETAPLQASEMVRTTSGILADTGLRDVFTSNGSLLQPGDICHNKKLAQTLRTISKFGPWAFYNGSIGCKLISDVQKIGGILTVKDLKRYRVKLKEPISANILGLNILGMPPPSGAPPMILLLNILAQYVIPSGVSGSLGVHREIEALKHVLSVRMNLGDPDYVDVSKVLSDMLSPKFAKELKKTIYDNMTFDPDHYGGRWNQIHDHGTSHISIVDRERNAISMTTTVNSYFGSQILSPSTGLVLNNEMGDFSIPMNVSAGLPPPAPSNFISPGKRPLSSMTPTIVLKDEHLKAVVGASGGGMIIAGTAEVLLNHFSRGMDPFSSIMAPRVYHQVFIITMPYSPIPFVLSLSLFKYMSL
;
A
#
# COMPACT_ATOMS: atom_id res chain seq x y z
N MET A 1 18.22 -11.81 -22.69
CA MET A 1 19.58 -11.26 -22.51
C MET A 1 19.68 -10.82 -21.06
N ILE A 2 20.64 -11.38 -20.33
CA ILE A 2 20.71 -11.45 -18.87
C ILE A 2 20.79 -10.04 -18.26
N CYS A 3 20.09 -9.80 -17.15
CA CYS A 3 20.37 -8.71 -16.20
C CYS A 3 21.82 -8.85 -15.68
N THR A 4 22.79 -8.43 -16.47
CA THR A 4 24.15 -8.21 -16.02
C THR A 4 24.16 -6.89 -15.26
N ALA A 5 24.79 -6.91 -14.09
CA ALA A 5 25.08 -5.76 -13.26
C ALA A 5 25.43 -4.53 -14.10
N TYR A 6 24.83 -3.39 -13.74
CA TYR A 6 25.17 -2.08 -14.29
C TYR A 6 26.65 -1.82 -13.98
N ASP A 7 27.51 -2.01 -14.99
CA ASP A 7 28.94 -1.75 -14.91
C ASP A 7 29.18 -0.24 -14.75
N SER A 8 29.99 0.14 -13.77
CA SER A 8 30.18 1.53 -13.30
C SER A 8 30.99 2.42 -14.25
N LYS A 9 31.13 2.03 -15.52
CA LYS A 9 32.09 2.62 -16.47
C LYS A 9 31.52 3.66 -17.45
N ASN A 10 30.21 3.90 -17.47
CA ASN A 10 29.60 4.95 -18.30
C ASN A 10 29.00 6.08 -17.45
N SER A 11 29.86 6.75 -16.68
CA SER A 11 29.50 8.00 -15.99
C SER A 11 29.47 9.17 -17.00
N PRO A 12 28.37 9.93 -17.14
CA PRO A 12 28.37 11.19 -17.90
C PRO A 12 29.31 12.23 -17.24
N PRO A 13 29.78 13.26 -17.98
CA PRO A 13 30.82 14.18 -17.51
C PRO A 13 30.45 14.91 -16.21
N ALA A 14 31.46 15.09 -15.34
CA ALA A 14 31.35 15.57 -13.96
C ALA A 14 30.77 16.99 -13.79
N SER A 15 30.64 17.78 -14.86
CA SER A 15 30.18 19.17 -14.81
C SER A 15 28.67 19.33 -14.57
N TYR A 16 27.90 18.24 -14.49
CA TYR A 16 26.45 18.26 -14.28
C TYR A 16 25.99 17.74 -12.90
N TYR A 17 26.91 17.32 -12.01
CA TYR A 17 26.59 16.38 -10.91
C TYR A 17 27.17 16.68 -9.53
N LYS A 18 27.30 17.95 -9.15
CA LYS A 18 27.51 18.29 -7.73
C LYS A 18 26.27 19.02 -7.20
N CYS A 19 25.65 18.47 -6.15
CA CYS A 19 24.87 19.32 -5.27
C CYS A 19 25.90 20.36 -4.76
N HIS A 20 25.77 21.62 -5.16
CA HIS A 20 26.66 22.67 -4.65
C HIS A 20 26.35 22.86 -3.16
N ASP A 21 27.40 22.84 -2.33
CA ASP A 21 27.34 23.19 -0.92
C ASP A 21 27.10 24.72 -0.80
N ASP A 22 25.84 25.15 -0.98
CA ASP A 22 25.41 26.55 -0.79
C ASP A 22 24.81 26.76 0.62
N GLU A 23 25.32 26.05 1.64
CA GLU A 23 24.84 26.17 3.03
C GLU A 23 25.33 27.43 3.76
N GLU A 24 26.36 28.14 3.28
CA GLU A 24 26.97 29.24 4.04
C GLU A 24 26.42 30.66 3.75
N ARG A 25 25.50 30.83 2.78
CA ARG A 25 25.06 32.20 2.36
C ARG A 25 23.67 32.63 2.84
N LEU A 26 22.85 31.71 3.36
CA LEU A 26 21.46 31.97 3.72
C LEU A 26 21.24 32.29 5.21
N GLY A 27 22.19 31.90 6.09
CA GLY A 27 22.08 32.13 7.54
C GLY A 27 22.15 33.60 7.97
N GLY A 28 22.73 34.49 7.15
CA GLY A 28 22.94 35.90 7.53
C GLY A 28 21.79 36.86 7.23
N GLN A 29 20.79 36.46 6.44
CA GLN A 29 19.70 37.37 5.99
C GLN A 29 18.36 37.14 6.70
N GLU A 30 18.17 36.02 7.39
CA GLU A 30 16.94 35.73 8.14
C GLU A 30 16.94 36.28 9.57
N GLU A 31 18.12 36.53 10.15
CA GLU A 31 18.26 37.06 11.51
C GLU A 31 17.89 38.55 11.61
N GLU A 32 18.14 39.35 10.56
CA GLU A 32 17.74 40.76 10.48
C GLU A 32 16.23 40.96 10.29
N LYS A 33 15.52 39.99 9.67
CA LYS A 33 14.08 40.09 9.42
C LYS A 33 13.23 39.72 10.63
N ARG A 34 13.70 38.81 11.49
CA ARG A 34 12.99 38.44 12.73
C ARG A 34 12.93 39.58 13.74
N GLN A 35 13.99 40.39 13.85
CA GLN A 35 14.03 41.49 14.82
C GLN A 35 13.12 42.67 14.46
N GLN A 36 12.71 42.83 13.19
CA GLN A 36 11.80 43.90 12.77
C GLN A 36 10.31 43.57 12.91
N GLN A 37 9.97 42.29 13.11
CA GLN A 37 8.57 41.84 13.16
C GLN A 37 8.03 41.77 14.60
N GLU A 38 8.90 41.63 15.60
CA GLU A 38 8.55 41.63 17.02
C GLU A 38 8.25 43.03 17.59
N GLN A 39 8.51 44.12 16.85
CA GLN A 39 8.18 45.49 17.29
C GLN A 39 6.79 46.00 16.84
N LYS A 40 5.98 45.20 16.14
CA LYS A 40 4.69 45.66 15.58
C LYS A 40 3.42 45.06 16.20
N GLU A 41 3.53 44.18 17.20
CA GLU A 41 2.36 43.52 17.82
C GLU A 41 2.00 43.95 19.24
N GLU A 42 2.57 45.05 19.74
CA GLU A 42 2.07 45.71 20.95
C GLU A 42 1.40 47.05 20.63
N GLN A 43 0.14 47.01 20.17
CA GLN A 43 -0.84 48.08 20.38
C GLN A 43 -2.25 47.69 19.90
N GLY A 44 -3.17 47.49 20.86
CA GLY A 44 -4.59 47.83 20.68
C GLY A 44 -5.62 46.71 20.86
N THR A 45 -6.04 46.47 22.12
CA THR A 45 -7.25 45.71 22.47
C THR A 45 -8.29 46.66 23.09
N GLN A 46 -9.55 46.63 22.64
CA GLN A 46 -10.72 46.98 23.47
C GLN A 46 -12.06 46.49 22.87
N PRO A 47 -13.03 45.95 23.67
CA PRO A 47 -14.31 45.42 23.19
C PRO A 47 -15.54 46.28 23.58
N ARG A 48 -16.61 46.22 22.77
CA ARG A 48 -18.01 46.62 23.08
C ARG A 48 -18.92 45.70 22.23
N GLY A 49 -20.02 45.09 22.67
CA GLY A 49 -21.07 45.45 23.63
C GLY A 49 -22.41 45.38 22.88
N LEU A 50 -23.24 44.35 23.15
CA LEU A 50 -24.55 44.08 22.53
C LEU A 50 -25.62 45.12 22.95
N PRO A 51 -26.75 45.25 22.21
CA PRO A 51 -28.00 44.80 22.83
C PRO A 51 -29.02 44.11 21.90
N VAL A 52 -29.90 43.39 22.59
CA VAL A 52 -31.07 42.58 22.18
C VAL A 52 -32.26 43.45 21.74
N LEU A 53 -33.05 43.01 20.74
CA LEU A 53 -34.51 43.25 20.74
C LEU A 53 -35.29 42.19 19.94
N LEU A 54 -36.27 41.58 20.61
CA LEU A 54 -37.30 40.68 20.09
C LEU A 54 -38.26 41.40 19.14
N TRP A 55 -38.73 40.72 18.07
CA TRP A 55 -40.13 40.78 17.62
C TRP A 55 -40.56 39.42 17.04
N VAL A 56 -41.63 38.88 17.63
CA VAL A 56 -42.37 37.68 17.23
C VAL A 56 -43.49 38.11 16.29
N THR A 57 -43.62 37.52 15.12
CA THR A 57 -44.91 37.42 14.42
C THR A 57 -45.08 36.07 13.73
N ILE A 58 -46.24 35.48 14.02
CA ILE A 58 -46.75 34.18 13.59
C ILE A 58 -47.42 34.35 12.22
N THR A 59 -47.08 33.52 11.24
CA THR A 59 -47.99 33.22 10.11
C THR A 59 -47.91 31.75 9.69
N SER A 60 -48.84 30.99 10.25
CA SER A 60 -49.66 29.91 9.67
C SER A 60 -49.11 29.05 8.52
N VAL A 61 -48.86 27.80 8.89
CA VAL A 61 -48.63 26.62 8.05
C VAL A 61 -49.89 26.25 7.25
N PHE A 62 -49.78 26.20 5.92
CA PHE A 62 -50.68 25.46 5.03
C PHE A 62 -49.88 24.33 4.37
N ILE A 63 -50.01 23.11 4.89
CA ILE A 63 -49.53 21.88 4.25
C ILE A 63 -50.65 21.42 3.31
N ILE A 64 -50.48 21.65 2.01
CA ILE A 64 -51.26 20.97 0.97
C ILE A 64 -50.47 19.70 0.61
N GLN A 65 -50.96 18.55 1.04
CA GLN A 65 -50.51 17.24 0.56
C GLN A 65 -51.03 17.05 -0.87
N LEU A 66 -50.14 17.10 -1.86
CA LEU A 66 -50.36 16.55 -3.19
C LEU A 66 -49.47 15.31 -3.35
N PRO A 67 -50.00 14.13 -3.72
CA PRO A 67 -49.16 12.97 -3.95
C PRO A 67 -48.40 13.14 -5.27
N LEU A 68 -47.09 13.41 -5.19
CA LEU A 68 -46.20 13.26 -6.34
C LEU A 68 -46.08 11.76 -6.65
N THR A 69 -46.81 11.31 -7.64
CA THR A 69 -46.57 10.04 -8.32
C THR A 69 -45.33 10.20 -9.20
N LEU A 70 -44.15 9.96 -8.61
CA LEU A 70 -42.92 9.74 -9.36
C LEU A 70 -43.04 8.38 -10.07
N SER A 71 -43.49 8.42 -11.32
CA SER A 71 -43.28 7.33 -12.26
C SER A 71 -41.77 7.13 -12.42
N ALA A 72 -41.27 6.02 -11.87
CA ALA A 72 -39.91 5.56 -12.10
C ALA A 72 -39.80 5.11 -13.56
N ASN A 73 -39.55 6.05 -14.47
CA ASN A 73 -39.01 5.70 -15.78
C ASN A 73 -37.58 5.17 -15.55
N SER A 74 -37.49 3.84 -15.46
CA SER A 74 -36.23 3.11 -15.48
C SER A 74 -35.50 3.45 -16.78
N ILE A 75 -34.50 4.30 -16.70
CA ILE A 75 -33.43 4.34 -17.69
C ILE A 75 -32.62 3.07 -17.45
N SER A 76 -33.09 1.97 -18.02
CA SER A 76 -32.34 0.73 -18.16
C SER A 76 -31.25 0.96 -19.21
N GLY A 77 -30.23 1.73 -18.84
CA GLY A 77 -28.95 1.68 -19.52
C GLY A 77 -28.33 0.32 -19.20
N HIS A 78 -28.36 -0.60 -20.16
CA HIS A 78 -27.60 -1.84 -20.09
C HIS A 78 -26.11 -1.54 -19.92
N ILE A 79 -25.64 -1.43 -18.67
CA ILE A 79 -24.23 -1.61 -18.36
C ILE A 79 -23.95 -3.09 -18.59
N LYS A 80 -23.41 -3.43 -19.78
CA LYS A 80 -22.85 -4.76 -20.04
C LYS A 80 -21.68 -4.97 -19.06
N HIS A 81 -21.96 -5.54 -17.89
CA HIS A 81 -20.94 -6.14 -17.06
C HIS A 81 -20.29 -7.27 -17.85
N ARG A 82 -19.06 -7.06 -18.33
CA ARG A 82 -18.28 -8.11 -18.99
C ARG A 82 -17.89 -9.14 -17.94
N HIS A 83 -18.55 -10.30 -17.99
CA HIS A 83 -18.34 -11.46 -17.14
C HIS A 83 -17.39 -12.47 -17.80
N GLU A 84 -16.17 -12.06 -18.17
CA GLU A 84 -15.27 -13.02 -18.83
C GLU A 84 -13.85 -12.95 -18.29
N ALA A 85 -13.39 -14.10 -17.80
CA ALA A 85 -11.97 -14.37 -17.63
C ALA A 85 -11.28 -14.21 -18.99
N VAL A 86 -10.23 -13.39 -19.03
CA VAL A 86 -9.47 -13.17 -20.27
C VAL A 86 -8.53 -14.34 -20.50
N VAL A 87 -8.68 -15.01 -21.64
CA VAL A 87 -7.77 -16.09 -22.06
C VAL A 87 -6.74 -15.54 -23.05
N ALA A 88 -5.46 -15.75 -22.75
CA ALA A 88 -4.36 -15.37 -23.61
C ALA A 88 -3.30 -16.48 -23.67
N HIS A 89 -2.68 -16.66 -24.84
CA HIS A 89 -1.74 -17.77 -25.08
C HIS A 89 -0.25 -17.35 -25.05
N HIS A 90 0.04 -16.07 -25.32
CA HIS A 90 1.42 -15.57 -25.44
C HIS A 90 1.87 -14.75 -24.23
N GLY A 91 1.01 -14.50 -23.26
CA GLY A 91 1.31 -13.66 -22.11
C GLY A 91 0.10 -12.83 -21.68
N ALA A 92 0.16 -12.32 -20.47
CA ALA A 92 -0.88 -11.52 -19.86
C ALA A 92 -0.27 -10.50 -18.90
N VAL A 93 -0.90 -9.32 -18.83
CA VAL A 93 -0.58 -8.26 -17.87
C VAL A 93 -1.89 -7.86 -17.19
N ALA A 94 -1.90 -7.96 -15.87
CA ALA A 94 -3.01 -7.54 -15.02
C ALA A 94 -2.52 -6.48 -14.03
N THR A 95 -3.18 -5.33 -14.02
CA THR A 95 -2.92 -4.20 -13.12
C THR A 95 -4.24 -3.54 -12.73
N ASP A 96 -4.19 -2.68 -11.71
CA ASP A 96 -5.36 -1.97 -11.19
C ASP A 96 -5.95 -0.93 -12.17
N ASP A 97 -5.22 -0.56 -13.23
CA ASP A 97 -5.70 0.37 -14.26
C ASP A 97 -5.53 -0.22 -15.66
N ARG A 98 -6.63 -0.29 -16.41
CA ARG A 98 -6.67 -0.82 -17.78
C ARG A 98 -5.63 -0.20 -18.72
N ARG A 99 -5.33 1.10 -18.58
CA ARG A 99 -4.34 1.80 -19.43
C ARG A 99 -2.95 1.24 -19.18
N CYS A 100 -2.60 0.95 -17.94
CA CYS A 100 -1.31 0.37 -17.58
C CYS A 100 -1.19 -1.09 -17.98
N SER A 101 -2.27 -1.87 -17.86
CA SER A 101 -2.33 -3.23 -18.41
C SER A 101 -2.07 -3.21 -19.93
N ARG A 102 -2.67 -2.26 -20.66
CA ARG A 102 -2.44 -2.10 -22.10
C ARG A 102 -0.99 -1.73 -22.44
N ILE A 103 -0.39 -0.78 -21.72
CA ILE A 103 1.01 -0.39 -21.93
C ILE A 103 1.95 -1.58 -21.71
N GLY A 104 1.76 -2.35 -20.64
CA GLY A 104 2.56 -3.57 -20.41
C GLY A 104 2.38 -4.60 -21.52
N MET A 105 1.15 -4.79 -22.00
CA MET A 105 0.88 -5.68 -23.14
C MET A 105 1.53 -5.20 -24.44
N GLU A 106 1.59 -3.90 -24.69
CA GLU A 106 2.30 -3.31 -25.84
C GLU A 106 3.80 -3.62 -25.77
N VAL A 107 4.42 -3.46 -24.60
CA VAL A 107 5.83 -3.85 -24.39
C VAL A 107 6.08 -5.34 -24.69
N LEU A 108 5.19 -6.23 -24.23
CA LEU A 108 5.30 -7.66 -24.56
C LEU A 108 5.15 -7.93 -26.06
N ARG A 109 4.28 -7.19 -26.76
CA ARG A 109 4.07 -7.31 -28.21
C ARG A 109 5.26 -6.80 -29.02
N GLU A 110 5.96 -5.80 -28.52
CA GLU A 110 7.20 -5.27 -29.11
C GLU A 110 8.42 -6.18 -28.87
N GLY A 111 8.22 -7.31 -28.18
CA GLY A 111 9.25 -8.32 -27.93
C GLY A 111 9.92 -8.23 -26.56
N GLY A 112 9.48 -7.31 -25.70
CA GLY A 112 9.92 -7.23 -24.31
C GLY A 112 9.50 -8.43 -23.47
N HIS A 113 10.22 -8.67 -22.38
CA HIS A 113 9.94 -9.73 -21.42
C HIS A 113 9.07 -9.22 -20.26
N ALA A 114 8.68 -10.13 -19.35
CA ALA A 114 7.90 -9.78 -18.16
C ALA A 114 8.54 -8.65 -17.32
N VAL A 115 9.87 -8.59 -17.28
CA VAL A 115 10.62 -7.53 -16.58
C VAL A 115 10.41 -6.18 -17.25
N ASP A 116 10.56 -6.09 -18.58
CA ASP A 116 10.38 -4.84 -19.33
C ASP A 116 8.95 -4.31 -19.18
N ALA A 117 7.97 -5.22 -19.32
CA ALA A 117 6.57 -4.90 -19.12
C ALA A 117 6.31 -4.39 -17.69
N SER A 118 6.95 -4.98 -16.67
CA SER A 118 6.81 -4.55 -15.28
C SER A 118 7.32 -3.13 -15.05
N VAL A 119 8.41 -2.72 -15.69
CA VAL A 119 8.94 -1.35 -15.58
C VAL A 119 7.94 -0.36 -16.17
N ALA A 120 7.45 -0.63 -17.38
CA ALA A 120 6.50 0.24 -18.05
C ALA A 120 5.16 0.34 -17.30
N THR A 121 4.63 -0.78 -16.81
CA THR A 121 3.37 -0.80 -16.03
C THR A 121 3.51 -0.08 -14.70
N THR A 122 4.63 -0.26 -14.01
CA THR A 122 4.88 0.41 -12.71
C THR A 122 4.97 1.91 -12.87
N LEU A 123 5.70 2.38 -13.89
CA LEU A 123 5.80 3.81 -14.20
C LEU A 123 4.44 4.39 -14.60
N CYS A 124 3.64 3.64 -15.37
CA CYS A 124 2.28 4.03 -15.69
C CYS A 124 1.40 4.17 -14.45
N LEU A 125 1.42 3.18 -13.54
CA LEU A 125 0.64 3.21 -12.29
C LEU A 125 1.03 4.40 -11.41
N GLY A 126 2.32 4.75 -11.37
CA GLY A 126 2.79 5.96 -10.68
C GLY A 126 2.24 7.27 -11.24
N ILE A 127 1.75 7.27 -12.50
CA ILE A 127 1.13 8.44 -13.15
C ILE A 127 -0.38 8.42 -12.99
N VAL A 128 -1.03 7.28 -13.22
CA VAL A 128 -2.50 7.18 -13.24
C VAL A 128 -3.11 6.98 -11.85
N SER A 129 -2.35 6.41 -10.92
CA SER A 129 -2.73 6.13 -9.53
C SER A 129 -1.67 6.67 -8.55
N PRO A 130 -1.32 7.97 -8.61
CA PRO A 130 -0.27 8.57 -7.76
C PRO A 130 -0.65 8.61 -6.28
N ALA A 131 -1.95 8.44 -5.97
CA ALA A 131 -2.43 8.25 -4.62
C ALA A 131 -1.99 6.90 -4.02
N SER A 132 -1.70 5.89 -4.86
CA SER A 132 -1.46 4.52 -4.42
C SER A 132 -0.03 4.03 -4.64
N SER A 133 0.70 4.59 -5.61
CA SER A 133 2.04 4.12 -5.92
C SER A 133 2.82 5.16 -6.70
N GLY A 134 4.14 5.06 -6.72
CA GLY A 134 5.00 5.90 -7.55
C GLY A 134 6.46 5.76 -7.17
N ILE A 135 7.36 6.37 -7.95
CA ILE A 135 8.81 6.31 -7.70
C ILE A 135 9.26 7.06 -6.43
N GLY A 136 8.34 7.74 -5.75
CA GLY A 136 8.54 8.31 -4.41
C GLY A 136 8.22 7.33 -3.27
N GLY A 137 7.79 6.10 -3.56
CA GLY A 137 7.54 5.04 -2.59
C GLY A 137 8.41 3.80 -2.82
N GLY A 138 7.89 2.64 -2.47
CA GLY A 138 8.61 1.37 -2.47
C GLY A 138 7.80 0.22 -3.07
N ALA A 139 8.43 -0.96 -3.11
CA ALA A 139 7.81 -2.16 -3.65
C ALA A 139 8.42 -3.46 -3.15
N PHE A 140 7.66 -4.54 -3.32
CA PHE A 140 8.18 -5.90 -3.35
C PHE A 140 7.88 -6.53 -4.71
N MET A 141 8.86 -7.24 -5.26
CA MET A 141 8.70 -7.95 -6.54
C MET A 141 9.24 -9.38 -6.41
N LEU A 142 8.42 -10.36 -6.77
CA LEU A 142 8.86 -11.71 -7.08
C LEU A 142 9.02 -11.86 -8.58
N LEU A 143 10.21 -12.29 -8.99
CA LEU A 143 10.50 -12.75 -10.34
C LEU A 143 10.66 -14.27 -10.32
N ARG A 144 10.00 -14.96 -11.25
CA ARG A 144 10.32 -16.34 -11.58
C ARG A 144 10.59 -16.47 -13.06
N LEU A 145 11.78 -16.93 -13.40
CA LEU A 145 12.15 -17.24 -14.78
C LEU A 145 11.58 -18.59 -15.21
N SER A 146 11.43 -18.77 -16.51
CA SER A 146 11.02 -20.04 -17.13
C SER A 146 11.98 -21.19 -16.81
N SER A 147 13.25 -20.90 -16.51
CA SER A 147 14.25 -21.85 -16.02
C SER A 147 13.97 -22.41 -14.62
N GLY A 148 12.97 -21.88 -13.92
CA GLY A 148 12.64 -22.25 -12.54
C GLY A 148 13.32 -21.37 -11.49
N LYS A 149 14.34 -20.58 -11.85
CA LYS A 149 14.99 -19.64 -10.93
C LYS A 149 13.99 -18.59 -10.45
N ALA A 150 13.85 -18.42 -9.15
CA ALA A 150 13.05 -17.38 -8.53
C ALA A 150 13.93 -16.40 -7.75
N GLN A 151 13.51 -15.14 -7.65
CA GLN A 151 14.21 -14.09 -6.91
C GLN A 151 13.20 -13.12 -6.30
N ALA A 152 13.44 -12.72 -5.05
CA ALA A 152 12.71 -11.66 -4.37
C ALA A 152 13.52 -10.36 -4.40
N PHE A 153 12.91 -9.27 -4.86
CA PHE A 153 13.47 -7.92 -4.85
C PHE A 153 12.75 -7.10 -3.77
N ASP A 154 13.48 -6.82 -2.70
CA ASP A 154 13.04 -6.00 -1.58
C ASP A 154 13.47 -4.55 -1.83
N MET A 155 12.52 -3.77 -2.33
CA MET A 155 12.63 -2.34 -2.63
C MET A 155 11.88 -1.51 -1.58
N ARG A 156 11.75 -2.02 -0.34
CA ARG A 156 11.11 -1.31 0.76
C ARG A 156 11.94 -0.10 1.20
N GLU A 157 11.25 0.96 1.59
CA GLU A 157 11.81 2.18 2.15
C GLU A 157 12.57 1.92 3.46
N THR A 158 13.52 2.78 3.78
CA THR A 158 14.29 2.74 5.02
C THR A 158 14.06 4.02 5.83
N ALA A 159 13.97 3.90 7.15
CA ALA A 159 13.79 5.07 8.01
C ALA A 159 15.00 6.04 7.95
N PRO A 160 14.79 7.34 7.66
CA PRO A 160 15.72 8.40 8.07
C PRO A 160 15.70 8.57 9.61
N LEU A 161 16.70 9.26 10.16
CA LEU A 161 17.07 9.25 11.59
C LEU A 161 16.02 9.71 12.64
N GLN A 162 14.89 10.31 12.26
CA GLN A 162 13.90 10.99 13.12
C GLN A 162 12.55 11.11 12.37
N ALA A 163 11.44 10.56 12.86
CA ALA A 163 10.16 10.64 12.14
C ALA A 163 8.90 10.62 13.00
N SER A 164 7.81 11.11 12.39
CA SER A 164 6.45 11.16 12.92
C SER A 164 5.42 10.86 11.83
N GLU A 165 4.17 10.58 12.24
CA GLU A 165 3.04 10.12 11.41
C GLU A 165 2.13 11.27 10.93
N MET A 166 1.45 11.13 9.77
CA MET A 166 0.51 12.11 9.21
C MET A 166 -0.79 11.47 8.65
N VAL A 167 -1.92 12.18 8.76
CA VAL A 167 -3.29 11.68 8.47
C VAL A 167 -3.98 12.43 7.31
N ARG A 168 -4.78 11.66 6.56
CA ARG A 168 -5.63 11.94 5.36
C ARG A 168 -6.57 13.15 5.44
N THR A 169 -6.77 13.91 4.35
CA THR A 169 -8.08 14.55 3.97
C THR A 169 -8.03 15.36 2.64
N THR A 170 -9.19 15.71 2.05
CA THR A 170 -9.32 16.76 1.00
C THR A 170 -8.61 18.06 1.41
N SER A 171 -8.70 18.41 2.69
CA SER A 171 -7.92 19.50 3.28
C SER A 171 -6.41 19.30 3.12
N GLY A 172 -5.88 18.08 3.16
CA GLY A 172 -4.48 17.81 2.89
C GLY A 172 -4.06 18.10 1.45
N ILE A 173 -4.86 17.69 0.45
CA ILE A 173 -4.60 18.06 -0.97
C ILE A 173 -4.65 19.58 -1.16
N LEU A 174 -5.60 20.27 -0.53
CA LEU A 174 -5.73 21.73 -0.64
C LEU A 174 -4.67 22.50 0.16
N ALA A 175 -4.15 21.90 1.23
CA ALA A 175 -3.10 22.46 2.08
C ALA A 175 -1.71 22.35 1.45
N ASP A 176 -1.42 21.24 0.78
CA ASP A 176 -0.14 21.08 0.07
C ASP A 176 -0.15 21.82 -1.27
N THR A 177 0.85 22.68 -1.48
CA THR A 177 0.93 23.49 -2.69
C THR A 177 1.17 22.62 -3.93
N GLY A 178 2.01 21.59 -3.82
CA GLY A 178 2.32 20.70 -4.94
C GLY A 178 1.11 19.86 -5.39
N LEU A 179 0.39 19.26 -4.45
CA LEU A 179 -0.84 18.51 -4.73
C LEU A 179 -1.92 19.44 -5.27
N ARG A 180 -2.11 20.63 -4.69
CA ARG A 180 -3.08 21.61 -5.18
C ARG A 180 -2.81 22.01 -6.63
N ASP A 181 -1.56 22.27 -6.99
CA ASP A 181 -1.16 22.67 -8.35
C ASP A 181 -1.46 21.59 -9.40
N VAL A 182 -1.51 20.32 -8.99
CA VAL A 182 -1.75 19.18 -9.88
C VAL A 182 -3.22 18.75 -9.90
N PHE A 183 -3.89 18.77 -8.74
CA PHE A 183 -5.21 18.18 -8.54
C PHE A 183 -6.34 19.20 -8.39
N THR A 184 -6.07 20.50 -8.61
CA THR A 184 -7.11 21.53 -8.65
C THR A 184 -7.12 22.30 -9.97
N SER A 185 -8.30 22.81 -10.33
CA SER A 185 -8.51 23.80 -11.37
C SER A 185 -9.33 24.94 -10.76
N ASN A 186 -8.85 26.18 -10.88
CA ASN A 186 -9.47 27.37 -10.29
C ASN A 186 -9.77 27.22 -8.78
N GLY A 187 -8.85 26.58 -8.04
CA GLY A 187 -8.97 26.37 -6.59
C GLY A 187 -9.96 25.27 -6.17
N SER A 188 -10.61 24.60 -7.12
CA SER A 188 -11.51 23.47 -6.87
C SER A 188 -10.87 22.16 -7.32
N LEU A 189 -11.16 21.04 -6.63
CA LEU A 189 -10.66 19.72 -7.02
C LEU A 189 -11.13 19.35 -8.44
N LEU A 190 -10.21 18.74 -9.20
CA LEU A 190 -10.53 18.12 -10.49
C LEU A 190 -11.62 17.04 -10.31
N GLN A 191 -12.54 16.98 -11.25
CA GLN A 191 -13.66 16.05 -11.28
C GLN A 191 -13.40 14.90 -12.26
N PRO A 192 -14.13 13.76 -12.14
CA PRO A 192 -14.07 12.70 -13.14
C PRO A 192 -14.31 13.24 -14.56
N GLY A 193 -13.36 13.00 -15.46
CA GLY A 193 -13.37 13.52 -16.83
C GLY A 193 -12.39 14.68 -17.07
N ASP A 194 -11.96 15.37 -16.02
CA ASP A 194 -10.94 16.41 -16.12
C ASP A 194 -9.55 15.81 -16.40
N ILE A 195 -8.70 16.60 -17.06
CA ILE A 195 -7.33 16.21 -17.38
C ILE A 195 -6.39 16.73 -16.28
N CYS A 196 -5.71 15.80 -15.63
CA CYS A 196 -4.65 16.09 -14.65
C CYS A 196 -3.27 16.11 -15.34
N HIS A 197 -2.48 17.15 -15.07
CA HIS A 197 -1.15 17.32 -15.67
C HIS A 197 -0.05 17.48 -14.61
N ASN A 198 0.82 16.48 -14.48
CA ASN A 198 2.03 16.58 -13.68
C ASN A 198 3.28 16.76 -14.57
N LYS A 199 3.50 17.99 -15.05
CA LYS A 199 4.62 18.33 -15.96
C LYS A 199 5.99 18.11 -15.30
N LYS A 200 6.08 18.30 -13.98
CA LYS A 200 7.33 18.09 -13.22
C LYS A 200 7.69 16.61 -13.17
N LEU A 201 6.73 15.73 -12.89
CA LEU A 201 6.94 14.29 -12.95
C LEU A 201 7.37 13.84 -14.35
N ALA A 202 6.76 14.38 -15.40
CA ALA A 202 7.16 14.06 -16.78
C ALA A 202 8.62 14.45 -17.08
N GLN A 203 9.11 15.58 -16.55
CA GLN A 203 10.52 15.98 -16.67
C GLN A 203 11.44 15.05 -15.86
N THR A 204 11.03 14.67 -14.65
CA THR A 204 11.73 13.72 -13.79
C THR A 204 11.89 12.36 -14.50
N LEU A 205 10.79 11.78 -14.99
CA LEU A 205 10.80 10.51 -15.71
C LEU A 205 11.63 10.57 -17.00
N ARG A 206 11.58 11.69 -17.74
CA ARG A 206 12.42 11.91 -18.93
C ARG A 206 13.92 12.00 -18.61
N THR A 207 14.26 12.48 -17.42
CA THR A 207 15.65 12.55 -16.97
C THR A 207 16.12 11.15 -16.53
N ILE A 208 15.28 10.42 -15.80
CA ILE A 208 15.57 9.02 -15.41
C ILE A 208 15.70 8.13 -16.65
N SER A 209 14.86 8.29 -17.67
CA SER A 209 14.97 7.47 -18.88
C SER A 209 16.27 7.71 -19.66
N LYS A 210 16.86 8.90 -19.58
CA LYS A 210 18.14 9.23 -20.24
C LYS A 210 19.37 8.79 -19.45
N PHE A 211 19.33 8.90 -18.13
CA PHE A 211 20.51 8.75 -17.27
C PHE A 211 20.41 7.56 -16.30
N GLY A 212 19.34 6.79 -16.40
CA GLY A 212 19.05 5.68 -15.50
C GLY A 212 18.71 6.11 -14.07
N PRO A 213 18.67 5.16 -13.12
CA PRO A 213 18.34 5.41 -11.71
C PRO A 213 19.35 6.35 -11.02
N TRP A 214 20.56 6.50 -11.58
CA TRP A 214 21.60 7.35 -11.02
C TRP A 214 21.19 8.82 -10.95
N ALA A 215 20.36 9.30 -11.90
CA ALA A 215 19.83 10.66 -11.85
C ALA A 215 18.96 10.93 -10.61
N PHE A 216 18.33 9.90 -10.06
CA PHE A 216 17.54 9.96 -8.84
C PHE A 216 18.42 9.85 -7.59
N TYR A 217 19.19 8.77 -7.45
CA TYR A 217 19.89 8.45 -6.20
C TYR A 217 21.22 9.20 -6.01
N ASN A 218 21.84 9.71 -7.08
CA ASN A 218 23.12 10.42 -7.02
C ASN A 218 23.16 11.67 -7.93
N GLY A 219 22.01 12.08 -8.45
CA GLY A 219 21.88 13.17 -9.41
C GLY A 219 20.98 14.30 -8.92
N SER A 220 20.67 15.22 -9.84
CA SER A 220 19.97 16.47 -9.54
C SER A 220 18.52 16.28 -9.10
N ILE A 221 17.86 15.18 -9.49
CA ILE A 221 16.50 14.87 -9.00
C ILE A 221 16.54 14.63 -7.48
N GLY A 222 17.48 13.82 -7.01
CA GLY A 222 17.66 13.55 -5.58
C GLY A 222 17.96 14.81 -4.79
N CYS A 223 18.92 15.64 -5.23
CA CYS A 223 19.24 16.90 -4.53
C CYS A 223 17.99 17.80 -4.42
N LYS A 224 17.20 17.92 -5.51
CA LYS A 224 15.96 18.74 -5.53
C LYS A 224 14.89 18.18 -4.60
N LEU A 225 14.66 16.87 -4.62
CA LEU A 225 13.70 16.21 -3.75
C LEU A 225 14.06 16.44 -2.28
N ILE A 226 15.32 16.25 -1.92
CA ILE A 226 15.80 16.43 -0.55
C ILE A 226 15.67 17.89 -0.10
N SER A 227 16.02 18.85 -0.97
CA SER A 227 15.82 20.27 -0.67
C SER A 227 14.36 20.59 -0.38
N ASP A 228 13.42 20.06 -1.16
CA ASP A 228 11.98 20.23 -0.91
C ASP A 228 11.55 19.58 0.41
N VAL A 229 12.02 18.36 0.72
CA VAL A 229 11.74 17.64 1.98
C VAL A 229 12.27 18.40 3.19
N GLN A 230 13.49 18.94 3.13
CA GLN A 230 14.11 19.65 4.25
C GLN A 230 13.45 21.01 4.52
N LYS A 231 12.99 21.71 3.48
CA LYS A 231 12.26 22.99 3.63
C LYS A 231 10.98 22.87 4.46
N ILE A 232 10.37 21.69 4.48
CA ILE A 232 9.16 21.41 5.25
C ILE A 232 9.44 20.68 6.57
N GLY A 233 10.70 20.68 7.03
CA GLY A 233 11.12 20.08 8.30
C GLY A 233 11.40 18.58 8.24
N GLY A 234 11.38 17.97 7.05
CA GLY A 234 11.80 16.60 6.87
C GLY A 234 13.31 16.42 7.00
N ILE A 235 13.74 15.22 7.36
CA ILE A 235 15.13 14.95 7.77
C ILE A 235 15.90 14.05 6.81
N LEU A 236 15.31 13.72 5.66
CA LEU A 236 15.96 12.90 4.64
C LEU A 236 17.18 13.64 4.10
N THR A 237 18.32 12.95 3.96
CA THR A 237 19.55 13.55 3.44
C THR A 237 19.99 12.95 2.11
N VAL A 238 20.90 13.65 1.43
CA VAL A 238 21.56 13.15 0.21
C VAL A 238 22.34 11.86 0.49
N LYS A 239 22.86 11.71 1.71
CA LYS A 239 23.58 10.49 2.12
C LYS A 239 22.63 9.30 2.21
N ASP A 240 21.39 9.50 2.66
CA ASP A 240 20.39 8.44 2.75
C ASP A 240 20.00 7.90 1.36
N LEU A 241 19.70 8.79 0.41
CA LEU A 241 19.44 8.39 -0.98
C LEU A 241 20.63 7.66 -1.61
N LYS A 242 21.85 8.16 -1.42
CA LYS A 242 23.06 7.54 -1.99
C LYS A 242 23.37 6.17 -1.37
N ARG A 243 22.99 5.94 -0.12
CA ARG A 243 23.20 4.67 0.60
C ARG A 243 22.13 3.62 0.28
N TYR A 244 20.94 4.05 -0.15
CA TYR A 244 19.85 3.13 -0.45
C TYR A 244 20.22 2.09 -1.50
N ARG A 245 19.93 0.82 -1.23
CA ARG A 245 20.09 -0.29 -2.18
C ARG A 245 18.89 -1.22 -2.11
N VAL A 246 18.47 -1.72 -3.27
CA VAL A 246 17.51 -2.82 -3.36
C VAL A 246 18.18 -4.09 -2.83
N LYS A 247 17.48 -4.85 -1.99
CA LYS A 247 17.99 -6.13 -1.46
C LYS A 247 17.46 -7.27 -2.33
N LEU A 248 18.35 -8.09 -2.84
CA LEU A 248 17.99 -9.34 -3.50
C LEU A 248 17.96 -10.43 -2.44
N LYS A 249 16.86 -11.16 -2.38
CA LYS A 249 16.63 -12.24 -1.41
C LYS A 249 16.10 -13.48 -2.12
N GLU A 250 16.28 -14.64 -1.49
CA GLU A 250 15.57 -15.84 -1.91
C GLU A 250 14.10 -15.75 -1.48
N PRO A 251 13.13 -16.09 -2.35
CA PRO A 251 11.73 -16.20 -1.95
C PRO A 251 11.55 -17.26 -0.86
N ILE A 252 10.61 -17.01 0.05
CA ILE A 252 10.13 -18.08 0.93
C ILE A 252 9.21 -19.01 0.15
N SER A 253 9.15 -20.27 0.56
CA SER A 253 8.39 -21.31 -0.13
C SER A 253 7.62 -22.14 0.89
N ALA A 254 6.37 -22.48 0.60
CA ALA A 254 5.59 -23.42 1.39
C ALA A 254 4.74 -24.32 0.49
N ASN A 255 4.72 -25.62 0.79
CA ASN A 255 3.85 -26.57 0.11
C ASN A 255 2.52 -26.67 0.88
N ILE A 256 1.43 -26.26 0.25
CA ILE A 256 0.09 -26.25 0.84
C ILE A 256 -0.88 -26.88 -0.15
N LEU A 257 -1.56 -27.95 0.25
CA LEU A 257 -2.53 -28.67 -0.57
C LEU A 257 -1.95 -29.11 -1.95
N GLY A 258 -0.66 -29.47 -1.99
CA GLY A 258 0.03 -29.88 -3.22
C GLY A 258 0.43 -28.72 -4.16
N LEU A 259 0.29 -27.48 -3.71
CA LEU A 259 0.76 -26.28 -4.39
C LEU A 259 2.02 -25.76 -3.71
N ASN A 260 3.03 -25.39 -4.48
CA ASN A 260 4.18 -24.67 -3.96
C ASN A 260 3.94 -23.16 -4.08
N ILE A 261 3.82 -22.48 -2.95
CA ILE A 261 3.54 -21.04 -2.86
C ILE A 261 4.85 -20.32 -2.58
N LEU A 262 5.27 -19.48 -3.53
CA LEU A 262 6.41 -18.58 -3.40
C LEU A 262 5.95 -17.21 -2.91
N GLY A 263 6.61 -16.71 -1.87
CA GLY A 263 6.33 -15.44 -1.24
C GLY A 263 7.59 -14.61 -0.99
N MET A 264 7.40 -13.34 -0.65
CA MET A 264 8.50 -12.49 -0.18
C MET A 264 8.93 -12.89 1.25
N PRO A 265 10.22 -12.86 1.58
CA PRO A 265 10.66 -13.00 2.98
C PRO A 265 10.25 -11.78 3.85
N PRO A 266 10.46 -11.82 5.18
CA PRO A 266 10.35 -10.64 6.03
C PRO A 266 11.18 -9.44 5.49
N PRO A 267 10.66 -8.21 5.63
CA PRO A 267 9.53 -7.80 6.49
C PRO A 267 8.14 -7.78 5.79
N SER A 268 7.93 -8.59 4.74
CA SER A 268 6.67 -8.62 3.98
C SER A 268 5.49 -9.32 4.69
N GLY A 269 4.30 -9.25 4.08
CA GLY A 269 3.09 -9.93 4.53
C GLY A 269 2.97 -11.40 4.09
N ALA A 270 3.90 -11.94 3.30
CA ALA A 270 3.77 -13.31 2.79
C ALA A 270 3.90 -14.41 3.87
N PRO A 271 4.79 -14.31 4.89
CA PRO A 271 4.80 -15.26 6.01
C PRO A 271 3.45 -15.39 6.74
N PRO A 272 2.77 -14.30 7.18
CA PRO A 272 1.45 -14.44 7.81
C PRO A 272 0.37 -14.96 6.85
N MET A 273 0.42 -14.62 5.55
CA MET A 273 -0.49 -15.21 4.55
C MET A 273 -0.32 -16.73 4.46
N ILE A 274 0.93 -17.22 4.44
CA ILE A 274 1.24 -18.65 4.43
C ILE A 274 0.74 -19.33 5.71
N LEU A 275 0.92 -18.70 6.88
CA LEU A 275 0.39 -19.23 8.14
C LEU A 275 -1.13 -19.37 8.09
N LEU A 276 -1.84 -18.36 7.57
CA LEU A 276 -3.30 -18.40 7.40
C LEU A 276 -3.73 -19.59 6.52
N LEU A 277 -3.09 -19.77 5.37
CA LEU A 277 -3.35 -20.88 4.46
C LEU A 277 -3.03 -22.23 5.12
N ASN A 278 -1.93 -22.33 5.86
CA ASN A 278 -1.55 -23.55 6.58
C ASN A 278 -2.57 -23.95 7.66
N ILE A 279 -3.14 -22.98 8.39
CA ILE A 279 -4.19 -23.23 9.39
C ILE A 279 -5.45 -23.75 8.69
N LEU A 280 -5.88 -23.08 7.63
CA LEU A 280 -7.11 -23.43 6.91
C LEU A 280 -6.99 -24.76 6.17
N ALA A 281 -5.80 -25.12 5.71
CA ALA A 281 -5.50 -26.43 5.12
C ALA A 281 -5.61 -27.60 6.11
N GLN A 282 -5.73 -27.35 7.42
CA GLN A 282 -5.97 -28.40 8.43
C GLN A 282 -7.44 -28.86 8.48
N TYR A 283 -8.35 -28.14 7.83
CA TYR A 283 -9.76 -28.52 7.73
C TYR A 283 -10.02 -29.34 6.46
N VAL A 284 -11.16 -30.05 6.43
CA VAL A 284 -11.59 -30.78 5.22
C VAL A 284 -11.86 -29.76 4.10
N ILE A 285 -11.26 -29.94 2.92
CA ILE A 285 -11.43 -29.02 1.78
C ILE A 285 -12.44 -29.62 0.78
N PRO A 286 -13.40 -28.84 0.23
CA PRO A 286 -13.68 -27.43 0.53
C PRO A 286 -14.60 -27.21 1.75
N SER A 287 -15.30 -28.24 2.23
CA SER A 287 -16.43 -28.09 3.16
C SER A 287 -16.09 -27.33 4.45
N GLY A 288 -14.87 -27.48 4.94
CA GLY A 288 -14.40 -26.85 6.17
C GLY A 288 -13.95 -25.40 6.02
N VAL A 289 -13.82 -24.90 4.79
CA VAL A 289 -13.46 -23.52 4.45
C VAL A 289 -14.55 -22.85 3.59
N SER A 290 -15.76 -23.39 3.58
CA SER A 290 -16.91 -22.88 2.83
C SER A 290 -18.08 -22.55 3.76
N GLY A 291 -19.00 -21.72 3.28
CA GLY A 291 -20.18 -21.30 4.04
C GLY A 291 -19.84 -20.43 5.26
N SER A 292 -20.83 -20.20 6.13
CA SER A 292 -20.67 -19.38 7.33
C SER A 292 -19.63 -19.93 8.29
N LEU A 293 -19.55 -21.26 8.44
CA LEU A 293 -18.55 -21.90 9.29
C LEU A 293 -17.13 -21.73 8.74
N GLY A 294 -16.95 -21.81 7.43
CA GLY A 294 -15.66 -21.52 6.79
C GLY A 294 -15.21 -20.08 7.03
N VAL A 295 -16.12 -19.11 6.89
CA VAL A 295 -15.85 -17.70 7.18
C VAL A 295 -15.50 -17.49 8.66
N HIS A 296 -16.21 -18.15 9.58
CA HIS A 296 -15.88 -18.11 11.01
C HIS A 296 -14.45 -18.60 11.27
N ARG A 297 -14.09 -19.78 10.77
CA ARG A 297 -12.74 -20.35 10.92
C ARG A 297 -11.66 -19.45 10.32
N GLU A 298 -11.96 -18.80 9.20
CA GLU A 298 -11.07 -17.84 8.55
C GLU A 298 -10.83 -16.60 9.41
N ILE A 299 -11.89 -16.02 9.99
CA ILE A 299 -11.78 -14.89 10.92
C ILE A 299 -10.93 -15.27 12.14
N GLU A 300 -11.20 -16.42 12.77
CA GLU A 300 -10.47 -16.88 13.95
C GLU A 300 -8.99 -17.18 13.63
N ALA A 301 -8.71 -17.79 12.47
CA ALA A 301 -7.35 -18.01 11.99
C ALA A 301 -6.63 -16.68 11.74
N LEU A 302 -7.29 -15.71 11.12
CA LEU A 302 -6.73 -14.38 10.87
C LEU A 302 -6.36 -13.67 12.18
N LYS A 303 -7.16 -13.80 13.25
CA LYS A 303 -6.83 -13.22 14.55
C LYS A 303 -5.51 -13.75 15.12
N HIS A 304 -5.31 -15.07 15.09
CA HIS A 304 -4.04 -15.69 15.48
C HIS A 304 -2.89 -15.22 14.60
N VAL A 305 -3.07 -15.23 13.28
CA VAL A 305 -2.05 -14.84 12.29
C VAL A 305 -1.58 -13.40 12.51
N LEU A 306 -2.52 -12.47 12.68
CA LEU A 306 -2.22 -11.05 12.89
C LEU A 306 -1.52 -10.80 14.22
N SER A 307 -1.77 -11.62 15.24
CA SER A 307 -1.02 -11.54 16.50
C SER A 307 0.41 -12.07 16.37
N VAL A 308 0.59 -13.24 15.76
CA VAL A 308 1.92 -13.83 15.52
C VAL A 308 2.77 -12.90 14.63
N ARG A 309 2.15 -12.23 13.65
CA ARG A 309 2.77 -11.22 12.79
C ARG A 309 3.47 -10.09 13.56
N MET A 310 3.00 -9.73 14.75
CA MET A 310 3.63 -8.69 15.57
C MET A 310 5.00 -9.11 16.15
N ASN A 311 5.47 -10.32 15.86
CA ASN A 311 6.83 -10.76 16.15
C ASN A 311 7.77 -10.63 14.93
N LEU A 312 7.27 -10.22 13.76
CA LEU A 312 8.09 -9.97 12.58
C LEU A 312 8.69 -8.55 12.60
N GLY A 313 9.78 -8.39 11.88
CA GLY A 313 10.49 -7.13 11.68
C GLY A 313 11.52 -7.25 10.57
N ASP A 314 12.39 -6.24 10.44
CA ASP A 314 13.52 -6.28 9.50
C ASP A 314 14.57 -7.31 9.99
N PRO A 315 14.84 -8.40 9.23
CA PRO A 315 15.79 -9.43 9.63
C PRO A 315 17.23 -8.92 9.81
N ASP A 316 17.58 -7.76 9.26
CA ASP A 316 18.91 -7.16 9.46
C ASP A 316 19.08 -6.52 10.85
N TYR A 317 17.97 -6.33 11.58
CA TYR A 317 17.94 -5.63 12.86
C TYR A 317 17.40 -6.50 14.00
N VAL A 318 16.58 -7.50 13.69
CA VAL A 318 15.97 -8.39 14.68
C VAL A 318 15.95 -9.83 14.17
N ASP A 319 16.21 -10.80 15.06
CA ASP A 319 16.14 -12.22 14.68
C ASP A 319 14.68 -12.66 14.54
N VAL A 320 14.27 -12.92 13.29
CA VAL A 320 12.94 -13.41 12.93
C VAL A 320 12.93 -14.88 12.52
N SER A 321 14.04 -15.59 12.68
CA SER A 321 14.21 -16.96 12.13
C SER A 321 13.20 -17.94 12.72
N LYS A 322 12.99 -17.88 14.04
CA LYS A 322 12.03 -18.75 14.73
C LYS A 322 10.59 -18.46 14.32
N VAL A 323 10.16 -17.19 14.37
CA VAL A 323 8.80 -16.80 13.98
C VAL A 323 8.52 -17.13 12.52
N LEU A 324 9.50 -16.92 11.63
CA LEU A 324 9.37 -17.30 10.23
C LEU A 324 9.20 -18.82 10.08
N SER A 325 10.04 -19.61 10.74
CA SER A 325 9.94 -21.07 10.75
C SER A 325 8.58 -21.54 11.28
N ASP A 326 8.07 -20.93 12.34
CA ASP A 326 6.76 -21.24 12.92
C ASP A 326 5.64 -20.90 11.91
N MET A 327 5.66 -19.73 11.28
CA MET A 327 4.65 -19.32 10.28
C MET A 327 4.59 -20.25 9.06
N LEU A 328 5.73 -20.78 8.61
CA LEU A 328 5.80 -21.69 7.47
C LEU A 328 5.46 -23.14 7.84
N SER A 329 5.34 -23.47 9.13
CA SER A 329 5.21 -24.84 9.63
C SER A 329 3.75 -25.31 9.69
N PRO A 330 3.39 -26.40 8.97
CA PRO A 330 2.09 -27.04 9.13
C PRO A 330 1.85 -27.57 10.55
N LYS A 331 2.92 -27.95 11.27
CA LYS A 331 2.83 -28.40 12.66
C LYS A 331 2.38 -27.26 13.57
N PHE A 332 2.98 -26.08 13.42
CA PHE A 332 2.59 -24.90 14.21
C PHE A 332 1.16 -24.47 13.89
N ALA A 333 0.79 -24.46 12.60
CA ALA A 333 -0.58 -24.18 12.19
C ALA A 333 -1.60 -25.17 12.79
N LYS A 334 -1.25 -26.45 12.90
CA LYS A 334 -2.08 -27.46 13.58
C LYS A 334 -2.25 -27.19 15.07
N GLU A 335 -1.24 -26.65 15.76
CA GLU A 335 -1.37 -26.23 17.15
C GLU A 335 -2.31 -25.03 17.29
N LEU A 336 -2.18 -24.01 16.44
CA LEU A 336 -3.13 -22.87 16.42
C LEU A 336 -4.55 -23.31 16.07
N LYS A 337 -4.72 -24.27 15.15
CA LYS A 337 -6.05 -24.80 14.82
C LYS A 337 -6.76 -25.44 16.03
N LYS A 338 -6.04 -25.96 17.03
CA LYS A 338 -6.64 -26.51 18.26
C LYS A 338 -7.30 -25.45 19.13
N THR A 339 -6.91 -24.18 18.98
CA THR A 339 -7.48 -23.06 19.73
C THR A 339 -8.58 -22.32 18.97
N ILE A 340 -8.96 -22.80 17.77
CA ILE A 340 -10.08 -22.30 16.97
C ILE A 340 -11.30 -23.19 17.20
N TYR A 341 -12.35 -22.60 17.74
CA TYR A 341 -13.61 -23.28 18.07
C TYR A 341 -14.69 -22.88 17.08
N ASP A 342 -15.47 -23.83 16.59
CA ASP A 342 -16.46 -23.61 15.52
C ASP A 342 -17.69 -22.79 15.94
N ASN A 343 -17.87 -22.55 17.25
CA ASN A 343 -19.08 -21.97 17.82
C ASN A 343 -18.84 -20.73 18.70
N MET A 344 -17.60 -20.26 18.82
CA MET A 344 -17.26 -19.11 19.68
C MET A 344 -16.02 -18.36 19.20
N THR A 345 -15.88 -17.13 19.72
CA THR A 345 -14.70 -16.27 19.61
C THR A 345 -14.28 -15.87 21.01
N PHE A 346 -13.01 -15.50 21.17
CA PHE A 346 -12.40 -15.05 22.42
C PHE A 346 -11.95 -13.59 22.35
N ASP A 347 -11.54 -13.07 23.50
CA ASP A 347 -10.88 -11.77 23.66
C ASP A 347 -9.45 -11.78 23.06
N PRO A 348 -8.88 -10.60 22.74
CA PRO A 348 -7.55 -10.46 22.12
C PRO A 348 -6.41 -11.26 22.79
N ASP A 349 -6.45 -11.41 24.12
CA ASP A 349 -5.43 -12.12 24.89
C ASP A 349 -5.34 -13.62 24.53
N HIS A 350 -6.46 -14.23 24.14
CA HIS A 350 -6.49 -15.61 23.65
C HIS A 350 -5.63 -15.83 22.41
N TYR A 351 -5.53 -14.81 21.54
CA TYR A 351 -4.77 -14.92 20.30
C TYR A 351 -3.29 -14.57 20.44
N GLY A 352 -2.82 -14.27 21.67
CA GLY A 352 -1.43 -13.94 21.96
C GLY A 352 -1.22 -12.51 22.45
N GLY A 353 -2.29 -11.72 22.59
CA GLY A 353 -2.26 -10.44 23.27
C GLY A 353 -1.48 -9.33 22.56
N ARG A 354 -1.21 -9.48 21.25
CA ARG A 354 -0.52 -8.46 20.42
C ARG A 354 -1.37 -8.13 19.22
N TRP A 355 -1.71 -6.84 19.02
CA TRP A 355 -2.66 -6.44 17.98
C TRP A 355 -2.44 -5.04 17.40
N ASN A 356 -1.21 -4.49 17.47
CA ASN A 356 -0.88 -3.19 16.87
C ASN A 356 -0.72 -3.30 15.35
N GLN A 357 -1.83 -3.48 14.62
CA GLN A 357 -1.83 -3.64 13.17
C GLN A 357 -1.46 -2.36 12.45
N ILE A 358 -0.95 -2.53 11.23
CA ILE A 358 -0.56 -1.42 10.36
C ILE A 358 -1.80 -0.85 9.68
N HIS A 359 -1.84 0.47 9.53
CA HIS A 359 -2.93 1.21 8.89
C HIS A 359 -2.45 1.92 7.62
N ASP A 360 -2.33 1.16 6.54
CA ASP A 360 -1.89 1.55 5.19
C ASP A 360 -3.04 1.36 4.18
N HIS A 361 -3.03 2.04 3.02
CA HIS A 361 -4.11 1.92 2.02
C HIS A 361 -3.70 2.22 0.57
N GLY A 362 -2.79 3.17 0.34
CA GLY A 362 -2.28 3.57 -0.95
C GLY A 362 -1.30 2.54 -1.50
N THR A 363 -1.83 1.51 -2.15
CA THR A 363 -1.06 0.40 -2.74
C THR A 363 -1.62 0.03 -4.11
N SER A 364 -0.76 -0.41 -5.02
CA SER A 364 -1.13 -0.98 -6.31
C SER A 364 -0.47 -2.35 -6.53
N HIS A 365 -1.09 -3.23 -7.32
CA HIS A 365 -0.55 -4.55 -7.65
C HIS A 365 -0.43 -4.78 -9.17
N ILE A 366 0.59 -5.57 -9.55
CA ILE A 366 0.91 -5.94 -10.93
C ILE A 366 1.21 -7.44 -10.98
N SER A 367 0.53 -8.16 -11.87
CA SER A 367 0.78 -9.55 -12.20
C SER A 367 1.06 -9.70 -13.70
N ILE A 368 2.22 -10.25 -14.07
CA ILE A 368 2.65 -10.39 -15.47
C ILE A 368 3.16 -11.80 -15.72
N VAL A 369 2.77 -12.36 -16.86
CA VAL A 369 3.36 -13.57 -17.44
C VAL A 369 3.69 -13.30 -18.90
N ASP A 370 4.91 -13.58 -19.34
CA ASP A 370 5.32 -13.42 -20.75
C ASP A 370 5.26 -14.73 -21.56
N ARG A 371 5.61 -14.63 -22.86
CA ARG A 371 5.59 -15.76 -23.81
C ARG A 371 6.51 -16.90 -23.44
N GLU A 372 7.57 -16.62 -22.69
CA GLU A 372 8.53 -17.62 -22.22
C GLU A 372 8.12 -18.21 -20.89
N ARG A 373 7.02 -17.75 -20.29
CA ARG A 373 6.53 -18.12 -18.96
C ARG A 373 7.40 -17.57 -17.82
N ASN A 374 8.13 -16.48 -18.07
CA ASN A 374 8.64 -15.67 -16.97
C ASN A 374 7.45 -14.98 -16.29
N ALA A 375 7.48 -14.92 -14.97
CA ALA A 375 6.39 -14.39 -14.14
C ALA A 375 6.90 -13.31 -13.20
N ILE A 376 6.14 -12.22 -13.09
CA ILE A 376 6.35 -11.13 -12.15
C ILE A 376 5.08 -10.96 -11.31
N SER A 377 5.21 -11.07 -10.00
CA SER A 377 4.22 -10.57 -9.03
C SER A 377 4.85 -9.39 -8.30
N MET A 378 4.26 -8.21 -8.41
CA MET A 378 4.80 -6.99 -7.81
C MET A 378 3.71 -6.19 -7.12
N THR A 379 3.97 -5.79 -5.88
CA THR A 379 3.13 -4.86 -5.13
C THR A 379 3.94 -3.61 -4.83
N THR A 380 3.42 -2.43 -5.14
CA THR A 380 4.07 -1.13 -4.95
C THR A 380 3.15 -0.17 -4.21
N THR A 381 3.72 0.73 -3.41
CA THR A 381 2.97 1.50 -2.42
C THR A 381 3.61 2.87 -2.20
N VAL A 382 2.81 3.83 -1.74
CA VAL A 382 3.27 5.05 -1.07
C VAL A 382 2.80 5.08 0.40
N ASN A 383 2.46 3.92 0.94
CA ASN A 383 1.76 3.67 2.20
C ASN A 383 0.30 4.12 2.19
N SER A 384 0.01 5.34 2.62
CA SER A 384 -1.35 5.87 2.69
C SER A 384 -1.77 6.48 1.35
N TYR A 385 -3.06 6.81 1.17
CA TYR A 385 -3.45 7.55 -0.03
C TYR A 385 -2.73 8.90 -0.11
N PHE A 386 -2.00 9.12 -1.20
CA PHE A 386 -1.05 10.22 -1.40
C PHE A 386 0.13 10.23 -0.41
N GLY A 387 0.41 9.09 0.23
CA GLY A 387 1.49 8.93 1.19
C GLY A 387 1.48 9.98 2.28
N SER A 388 2.53 10.80 2.33
CA SER A 388 2.69 11.89 3.28
C SER A 388 1.83 13.13 2.95
N GLN A 389 1.01 13.06 1.89
CA GLN A 389 0.25 14.20 1.33
C GLN A 389 1.15 15.38 0.94
N ILE A 390 2.38 15.08 0.55
CA ILE A 390 3.33 16.08 0.05
C ILE A 390 3.72 15.69 -1.36
N LEU A 391 3.61 16.66 -2.28
CA LEU A 391 4.18 16.54 -3.61
C LEU A 391 5.34 17.52 -3.76
N SER A 392 6.53 17.00 -4.05
CA SER A 392 7.73 17.82 -4.27
C SER A 392 7.53 18.75 -5.48
N PRO A 393 7.46 20.08 -5.31
CA PRO A 393 7.23 21.01 -6.42
C PRO A 393 8.39 21.01 -7.44
N SER A 394 9.60 20.63 -7.01
CA SER A 394 10.77 20.57 -7.88
C SER A 394 10.81 19.32 -8.76
N THR A 395 10.18 18.22 -8.34
CA THR A 395 10.30 16.91 -9.01
C THR A 395 8.97 16.30 -9.46
N GLY A 396 7.84 16.77 -8.92
CA GLY A 396 6.51 16.23 -9.19
C GLY A 396 6.19 14.92 -8.46
N LEU A 397 7.02 14.53 -7.49
CA LEU A 397 6.91 13.25 -6.78
C LEU A 397 6.02 13.37 -5.56
N VAL A 398 5.05 12.47 -5.44
CA VAL A 398 4.35 12.21 -4.17
C VAL A 398 5.31 11.46 -3.25
N LEU A 399 5.50 11.96 -2.04
CA LEU A 399 6.30 11.31 -1.01
C LEU A 399 5.46 10.28 -0.25
N ASN A 400 6.05 9.11 -0.01
CA ASN A 400 5.43 8.10 0.85
C ASN A 400 5.42 8.55 2.33
N ASN A 401 4.56 7.91 3.13
CA ASN A 401 4.63 7.96 4.59
C ASN A 401 4.92 6.59 5.20
N GLU A 402 5.77 5.78 4.57
CA GLU A 402 6.01 4.38 4.96
C GLU A 402 6.58 4.23 6.38
N MET A 403 7.16 5.30 6.93
CA MET A 403 7.61 5.31 8.33
C MET A 403 6.48 5.12 9.34
N GLY A 404 5.23 5.40 8.96
CA GLY A 404 4.04 5.13 9.78
C GLY A 404 3.84 3.64 10.09
N ASP A 405 4.49 2.75 9.36
CA ASP A 405 4.39 1.31 9.58
C ASP A 405 5.29 0.81 10.72
N PHE A 406 6.18 1.64 11.27
CA PHE A 406 6.95 1.29 12.46
C PHE A 406 6.09 1.35 13.73
N SER A 407 6.39 0.47 14.68
CA SER A 407 5.91 0.64 16.05
C SER A 407 6.77 1.66 16.80
N ILE A 408 6.13 2.45 17.67
CA ILE A 408 6.78 3.44 18.51
C ILE A 408 6.86 2.90 19.94
N PRO A 409 8.02 2.94 20.62
CA PRO A 409 8.11 2.61 22.03
C PRO A 409 7.26 3.60 22.84
N MET A 410 6.20 3.13 23.49
CA MET A 410 5.35 3.95 24.35
C MET A 410 4.91 3.18 25.59
N ASN A 411 4.61 3.90 26.67
CA ASN A 411 4.00 3.32 27.86
C ASN A 411 2.59 2.85 27.51
N VAL A 412 2.34 1.55 27.63
CA VAL A 412 1.04 0.96 27.28
C VAL A 412 0.04 1.30 28.38
N SER A 413 -0.98 2.10 28.04
CA SER A 413 -2.17 2.28 28.86
C SER A 413 -3.14 1.12 28.65
N ALA A 414 -3.96 0.79 29.65
CA ALA A 414 -5.00 -0.23 29.51
C ALA A 414 -5.93 0.09 28.31
N GLY A 415 -6.07 -0.85 27.39
CA GLY A 415 -6.95 -0.73 26.21
C GLY A 415 -6.28 -0.25 24.91
N LEU A 416 -5.00 0.15 24.93
CA LEU A 416 -4.25 0.44 23.69
C LEU A 416 -3.49 -0.79 23.18
N PRO A 417 -3.38 -0.98 21.85
CA PRO A 417 -2.56 -2.06 21.30
C PRO A 417 -1.11 -1.97 21.77
N PRO A 418 -0.50 -3.08 22.24
CA PRO A 418 0.88 -3.06 22.68
C PRO A 418 1.80 -2.87 21.47
N PRO A 419 2.85 -2.04 21.58
CA PRO A 419 3.74 -1.76 20.46
C PRO A 419 4.57 -3.02 20.14
N ALA A 420 4.92 -3.23 18.87
CA ALA A 420 5.64 -4.42 18.44
C ALA A 420 7.17 -4.18 18.46
N PRO A 421 7.93 -4.73 19.44
CA PRO A 421 9.34 -4.39 19.61
C PRO A 421 10.22 -4.78 18.42
N SER A 422 9.87 -5.89 17.76
CA SER A 422 10.56 -6.36 16.54
C SER A 422 10.49 -5.32 15.41
N ASN A 423 9.47 -4.46 15.43
CA ASN A 423 9.21 -3.44 14.43
C ASN A 423 9.38 -2.01 15.00
N PHE A 424 10.18 -1.81 16.04
CA PHE A 424 10.55 -0.45 16.45
C PHE A 424 11.38 0.25 15.39
N ILE A 425 11.13 1.55 15.22
CA ILE A 425 11.87 2.42 14.30
C ILE A 425 13.36 2.44 14.65
N SER A 426 14.21 2.35 13.63
CA SER A 426 15.67 2.50 13.76
C SER A 426 16.25 3.01 12.44
N PRO A 427 17.34 3.81 12.46
CA PRO A 427 17.92 4.35 11.24
C PRO A 427 18.35 3.26 10.27
N GLY A 428 17.95 3.38 9.00
CA GLY A 428 18.25 2.41 7.94
C GLY A 428 17.41 1.14 7.95
N LYS A 429 16.59 0.93 8.99
CA LYS A 429 15.67 -0.22 9.11
C LYS A 429 14.51 -0.08 8.14
N ARG A 430 13.99 -1.20 7.67
CA ARG A 430 12.77 -1.29 6.83
C ARG A 430 11.55 -1.59 7.71
N PRO A 431 10.44 -0.88 7.55
CA PRO A 431 9.25 -1.17 8.33
C PRO A 431 8.59 -2.48 7.88
N LEU A 432 7.90 -3.13 8.82
CA LEU A 432 6.98 -4.22 8.55
C LEU A 432 5.96 -3.82 7.47
N SER A 433 5.52 -4.78 6.65
CA SER A 433 4.60 -4.52 5.54
C SER A 433 3.49 -5.55 5.48
N SER A 434 2.38 -5.19 4.84
CA SER A 434 1.25 -6.08 4.55
C SER A 434 1.32 -6.66 3.12
N MET A 435 2.23 -6.16 2.27
CA MET A 435 2.33 -6.56 0.86
C MET A 435 2.67 -8.05 0.68
N THR A 436 1.90 -8.74 -0.18
CA THR A 436 1.99 -10.19 -0.45
C THR A 436 2.04 -10.55 -1.95
N PRO A 437 3.00 -10.01 -2.75
CA PRO A 437 3.19 -10.55 -4.09
C PRO A 437 3.53 -12.04 -3.99
N THR A 438 2.82 -12.86 -4.75
CA THR A 438 2.79 -14.32 -4.61
C THR A 438 2.81 -14.99 -5.98
N ILE A 439 3.60 -16.06 -6.10
CA ILE A 439 3.62 -16.94 -7.28
C ILE A 439 3.28 -18.36 -6.84
N VAL A 440 2.37 -19.04 -7.53
CA VAL A 440 1.92 -20.40 -7.20
C VAL A 440 2.35 -21.37 -8.29
N LEU A 441 2.96 -22.47 -7.88
CA LEU A 441 3.41 -23.56 -8.73
C LEU A 441 2.70 -24.86 -8.36
N LYS A 442 2.57 -25.76 -9.33
CA LYS A 442 2.22 -27.16 -9.11
C LYS A 442 3.09 -28.01 -10.01
N ASP A 443 3.81 -28.97 -9.42
CA ASP A 443 4.79 -29.81 -10.14
C ASP A 443 5.77 -28.96 -10.96
N GLU A 444 6.33 -27.89 -10.34
CA GLU A 444 7.21 -26.89 -10.98
C GLU A 444 6.60 -26.07 -12.13
N HIS A 445 5.32 -26.27 -12.46
CA HIS A 445 4.62 -25.49 -13.46
C HIS A 445 3.90 -24.30 -12.84
N LEU A 446 4.06 -23.12 -13.45
CA LEU A 446 3.36 -21.89 -13.07
C LEU A 446 1.84 -22.07 -13.17
N LYS A 447 1.13 -21.85 -12.05
CA LYS A 447 -0.34 -21.92 -11.95
C LYS A 447 -0.99 -20.57 -11.70
N ALA A 448 -0.39 -19.72 -10.87
CA ALA A 448 -0.92 -18.37 -10.63
C ALA A 448 0.18 -17.36 -10.33
N VAL A 449 -0.11 -16.10 -10.65
CA VAL A 449 0.61 -14.91 -10.23
C VAL A 449 -0.44 -14.02 -9.60
N VAL A 450 -0.30 -13.73 -8.31
CA VAL A 450 -1.36 -13.08 -7.53
C VAL A 450 -0.77 -12.14 -6.49
N GLY A 451 -1.59 -11.19 -6.07
CA GLY A 451 -1.37 -10.31 -4.94
C GLY A 451 -2.57 -9.39 -4.81
N ALA A 452 -2.52 -8.47 -3.85
CA ALA A 452 -3.59 -7.52 -3.61
C ALA A 452 -3.05 -6.13 -3.26
N SER A 453 -3.95 -5.15 -3.30
CA SER A 453 -3.80 -3.80 -2.76
C SER A 453 -4.82 -3.58 -1.63
N GLY A 454 -4.68 -2.48 -0.87
CA GLY A 454 -5.57 -2.15 0.25
C GLY A 454 -4.96 -2.37 1.65
N GLY A 455 -3.64 -2.18 1.77
CA GLY A 455 -2.94 -2.17 3.05
C GLY A 455 -3.07 -3.43 3.91
N GLY A 456 -3.46 -3.28 5.18
CA GLY A 456 -3.58 -4.39 6.14
C GLY A 456 -4.45 -5.55 5.65
N MET A 457 -5.38 -5.29 4.73
CA MET A 457 -6.26 -6.29 4.11
C MET A 457 -5.56 -7.18 3.09
N ILE A 458 -4.37 -6.81 2.59
CA ILE A 458 -3.65 -7.51 1.51
C ILE A 458 -3.38 -8.98 1.87
N ILE A 459 -3.05 -9.25 3.13
CA ILE A 459 -2.76 -10.60 3.65
C ILE A 459 -3.99 -11.51 3.50
N ALA A 460 -5.14 -11.07 4.03
CA ALA A 460 -6.39 -11.82 3.95
C ALA A 460 -6.87 -11.91 2.50
N GLY A 461 -6.93 -10.78 1.79
CA GLY A 461 -7.44 -10.73 0.42
C GLY A 461 -6.66 -11.62 -0.55
N THR A 462 -5.34 -11.74 -0.41
CA THR A 462 -4.53 -12.65 -1.25
C THR A 462 -4.79 -14.11 -0.88
N ALA A 463 -4.88 -14.43 0.42
CA ALA A 463 -5.22 -15.79 0.87
C ALA A 463 -6.62 -16.22 0.41
N GLU A 464 -7.61 -15.33 0.49
CA GLU A 464 -8.98 -15.56 0.06
C GLU A 464 -9.09 -15.86 -1.43
N VAL A 465 -8.39 -15.10 -2.28
CA VAL A 465 -8.36 -15.37 -3.73
C VAL A 465 -7.75 -16.75 -4.02
N LEU A 466 -6.68 -17.11 -3.32
CA LEU A 466 -6.08 -18.43 -3.44
C LEU A 466 -7.02 -19.55 -2.98
N LEU A 467 -7.72 -19.38 -1.86
CA LEU A 467 -8.71 -20.33 -1.36
C LEU A 467 -9.91 -20.45 -2.32
N ASN A 468 -10.43 -19.34 -2.83
CA ASN A 468 -11.51 -19.33 -3.80
C ASN A 468 -11.15 -20.13 -5.05
N HIS A 469 -9.97 -19.87 -5.61
CA HIS A 469 -9.55 -20.51 -6.85
C HIS A 469 -9.17 -21.98 -6.65
N PHE A 470 -8.25 -22.26 -5.72
CA PHE A 470 -7.63 -23.59 -5.60
C PHE A 470 -8.36 -24.54 -4.66
N SER A 471 -9.06 -24.02 -3.64
CA SER A 471 -9.80 -24.85 -2.68
C SER A 471 -11.28 -24.95 -3.03
N ARG A 472 -11.92 -23.83 -3.40
CA ARG A 472 -13.35 -23.76 -3.73
C ARG A 472 -13.65 -23.97 -5.22
N GLY A 473 -12.63 -24.07 -6.07
CA GLY A 473 -12.78 -24.39 -7.50
C GLY A 473 -13.37 -23.27 -8.35
N MET A 474 -13.31 -22.02 -7.88
CA MET A 474 -13.85 -20.87 -8.61
C MET A 474 -12.93 -20.48 -9.77
N ASP A 475 -13.50 -19.96 -10.87
CA ASP A 475 -12.69 -19.38 -11.93
C ASP A 475 -11.96 -18.11 -11.46
N PRO A 476 -10.90 -17.65 -12.15
CA PRO A 476 -10.12 -16.49 -11.71
C PRO A 476 -10.94 -15.22 -11.50
N PHE A 477 -11.92 -14.92 -12.37
CA PHE A 477 -12.72 -13.71 -12.24
C PHE A 477 -13.64 -13.79 -11.03
N SER A 478 -14.37 -14.90 -10.87
CA SER A 478 -15.23 -15.12 -9.70
C SER A 478 -14.43 -15.13 -8.40
N SER A 479 -13.20 -15.64 -8.40
CA SER A 479 -12.33 -15.70 -7.22
C SER A 479 -11.96 -14.31 -6.68
N ILE A 480 -11.81 -13.32 -7.57
CA ILE A 480 -11.47 -11.93 -7.20
C ILE A 480 -12.76 -11.15 -6.86
N MET A 481 -13.85 -11.40 -7.58
CA MET A 481 -15.15 -10.72 -7.37
C MET A 481 -15.86 -11.16 -6.07
N ALA A 482 -15.47 -12.30 -5.51
CA ALA A 482 -16.06 -12.84 -4.30
C ALA A 482 -15.97 -11.82 -3.14
N PRO A 483 -17.02 -11.72 -2.29
CA PRO A 483 -16.93 -11.04 -1.02
C PRO A 483 -15.72 -11.50 -0.21
N ARG A 484 -15.04 -10.54 0.40
CA ARG A 484 -13.87 -10.80 1.24
C ARG A 484 -14.10 -10.37 2.69
N VAL A 485 -13.40 -11.01 3.61
CA VAL A 485 -13.56 -10.79 5.06
C VAL A 485 -12.22 -10.45 5.70
N TYR A 486 -12.22 -9.43 6.56
CA TYR A 486 -11.04 -9.01 7.30
C TYR A 486 -11.41 -8.64 8.73
N HIS A 487 -10.52 -8.94 9.69
CA HIS A 487 -10.70 -8.66 11.11
C HIS A 487 -9.42 -8.06 11.70
N GLN A 488 -9.52 -7.09 12.61
CA GLN A 488 -8.37 -6.35 13.18
C GLN A 488 -7.95 -6.85 14.58
N VAL A 489 -8.25 -8.11 14.92
CA VAL A 489 -8.10 -8.73 16.27
C VAL A 489 -8.91 -8.08 17.41
N PHE A 490 -9.10 -6.75 17.43
CA PHE A 490 -9.80 -6.01 18.50
C PHE A 490 -11.20 -5.50 18.08
N ILE A 491 -12.12 -5.39 19.04
CA ILE A 491 -13.44 -4.77 18.88
C ILE A 491 -13.40 -3.41 19.59
N ILE A 492 -13.56 -2.30 18.88
CA ILE A 492 -13.73 -0.99 19.52
C ILE A 492 -15.10 -0.97 20.22
N THR A 493 -15.12 -1.14 21.54
CA THR A 493 -16.26 -0.72 22.36
C THR A 493 -16.20 0.80 22.52
N MET A 494 -16.87 1.54 21.63
CA MET A 494 -17.25 2.92 21.92
C MET A 494 -18.54 2.90 22.77
N PRO A 495 -18.70 3.81 23.74
CA PRO A 495 -19.90 3.88 24.56
C PRO A 495 -21.12 4.25 23.68
N TYR A 496 -22.09 3.34 23.64
CA TYR A 496 -23.51 3.49 23.31
C TYR A 496 -23.92 4.57 22.27
N SER A 497 -24.37 4.12 21.09
CA SER A 497 -25.42 4.79 20.31
C SER A 497 -26.33 3.72 19.70
N PRO A 498 -27.67 3.86 19.75
CA PRO A 498 -28.61 2.76 19.52
C PRO A 498 -28.77 2.49 18.03
N ILE A 499 -27.89 1.67 17.46
CA ILE A 499 -28.06 1.06 16.15
C ILE A 499 -27.71 -0.43 16.29
N PRO A 500 -28.52 -1.38 15.79
CA PRO A 500 -28.35 -2.80 16.07
C PRO A 500 -26.98 -3.32 15.61
N PHE A 501 -26.36 -4.15 16.46
CA PHE A 501 -25.10 -4.84 16.20
C PHE A 501 -25.14 -5.58 14.85
N VAL A 502 -24.35 -5.07 13.90
CA VAL A 502 -23.90 -5.81 12.73
C VAL A 502 -22.40 -5.94 12.92
N LEU A 503 -21.91 -7.19 13.07
CA LEU A 503 -20.50 -7.50 12.86
C LEU A 503 -20.06 -6.72 11.60
N SER A 504 -19.01 -5.91 11.69
CA SER A 504 -18.50 -5.16 10.55
C SER A 504 -17.95 -6.12 9.48
N LEU A 505 -18.86 -6.76 8.73
CA LEU A 505 -18.59 -7.32 7.42
C LEU A 505 -18.39 -6.11 6.51
N SER A 506 -17.14 -5.64 6.44
CA SER A 506 -16.75 -4.74 5.37
C SER A 506 -16.72 -5.55 4.07
N LEU A 507 -17.89 -5.70 3.44
CA LEU A 507 -18.07 -6.22 2.09
C LEU A 507 -17.37 -5.27 1.11
N PHE A 508 -16.06 -5.42 0.93
CA PHE A 508 -15.29 -4.59 0.02
C PHE A 508 -15.56 -4.99 -1.43
N LYS A 509 -16.45 -4.22 -2.06
CA LYS A 509 -16.72 -4.25 -3.50
C LYS A 509 -15.72 -3.34 -4.21
N TYR A 510 -14.47 -3.78 -4.34
CA TYR A 510 -13.50 -3.16 -5.25
C TYR A 510 -13.13 -4.15 -6.35
N MET A 511 -13.71 -3.95 -7.52
CA MET A 511 -13.15 -4.39 -8.80
C MET A 511 -13.55 -3.37 -9.87
N SER A 512 -12.59 -2.55 -10.27
CA SER A 512 -12.57 -1.94 -11.59
C SER A 512 -11.98 -2.95 -12.58
N LEU A 513 -12.62 -3.08 -13.74
CA LEU A 513 -12.14 -3.77 -14.95
C LEU A 513 -11.51 -2.77 -15.92
#